data_AF-A0A0R0CH44-F1
#
_entry.id   AF-A0A0R0CH44-F1
#
_cell.length_a   1.000
_cell.length_b   1.000
_cell.length_c   1.000
_cell.angle_alpha   90.00
_cell.angle_beta   90.00
_cell.angle_gamma   90.00
#
_symmetry.space_group_name_H-M   'P 1'
#
loop_
_entity.id
_entity.type
_entity.pdbx_description
1 polymer ?
#
loop_
_entity_poly.entity_id
_entity_poly.type
_entity_poly.pdbx_seq_one_letter_code
_entity_poly.pdbx_strand_id
1 'polypeptide(L)'
;MKSALVMLAGMVVVVASAAAQLSGPQRLRAARQETFERLRFPSRDGVVLTGAQVRVVKQRHGRFDGMQQPEPRWMGQAADDAFWYCVGPGPSWYLAIPVSRRNGFQWDVEWVVRPLDESRMRAALNGDTEALRLAFGEETAGG
;
A
#
# COMPACT_ATOMS: atom_id res chain seq x y z
N MET A 1 41.60 -10.07 30.05
CA MET A 1 41.14 -10.53 28.73
C MET A 1 39.75 -11.19 28.72
N LYS A 2 38.90 -11.05 29.76
CA LYS A 2 37.52 -11.57 29.76
C LYS A 2 36.47 -10.49 29.46
N SER A 3 36.75 -9.23 29.83
CA SER A 3 35.78 -8.11 29.73
C SER A 3 35.54 -7.61 28.30
N ALA A 4 36.53 -7.68 27.41
CA ALA A 4 36.42 -7.23 26.02
C ALA A 4 35.51 -8.16 25.17
N LEU A 5 35.52 -9.46 25.48
CA LEU A 5 34.72 -10.45 24.74
C LEU A 5 33.22 -10.33 25.08
N VAL A 6 32.89 -9.99 26.33
CA VAL A 6 31.50 -9.83 26.80
C VAL A 6 30.86 -8.56 26.22
N MET A 7 31.63 -7.46 26.10
CA MET A 7 31.12 -6.24 25.46
C MET A 7 30.92 -6.40 23.95
N LEU A 8 31.82 -7.08 23.24
CA LEU A 8 31.67 -7.36 21.81
C LEU A 8 30.46 -8.27 21.53
N ALA A 9 30.25 -9.32 22.33
CA ALA A 9 29.09 -10.20 22.18
C ALA A 9 27.77 -9.46 22.47
N GLY A 10 27.70 -8.64 23.52
CA GLY A 10 26.51 -7.85 23.84
C GLY A 10 26.18 -6.80 22.77
N MET A 11 27.19 -6.14 22.21
CA MET A 11 27.01 -5.10 21.19
C MET A 11 26.59 -5.68 19.83
N VAL A 12 27.12 -6.85 19.43
CA VAL A 12 26.69 -7.55 18.21
C VAL A 12 25.24 -8.03 18.32
N VAL A 13 24.81 -8.52 19.48
CA VAL A 13 23.41 -8.95 19.69
C VAL A 13 22.45 -7.75 19.66
N VAL A 14 22.81 -6.61 20.24
CA VAL A 14 21.96 -5.41 20.23
C VAL A 14 21.86 -4.81 18.82
N VAL A 15 22.95 -4.76 18.05
CA VAL A 15 22.93 -4.27 16.66
C VAL A 15 22.17 -5.24 15.74
N ALA A 16 22.30 -6.55 15.93
CA ALA A 16 21.51 -7.54 15.19
C ALA A 16 20.01 -7.45 15.54
N SER A 17 19.68 -7.15 16.79
CA SER A 17 18.30 -6.95 17.25
C SER A 17 17.69 -5.67 16.67
N ALA A 18 18.45 -4.57 16.64
CA ALA A 18 18.04 -3.30 16.03
C ALA A 18 17.91 -3.42 14.50
N ALA A 19 18.86 -4.10 13.83
CA ALA A 19 18.79 -4.36 12.38
C ALA A 19 17.63 -5.30 12.03
N ALA A 20 17.35 -6.32 12.85
CA ALA A 20 16.20 -7.19 12.67
C ALA A 20 14.87 -6.44 12.88
N GLN A 21 14.80 -5.52 13.85
CA GLN A 21 13.61 -4.68 14.07
C GLN A 21 13.40 -3.66 12.94
N LEU A 22 14.47 -3.06 12.41
CA LEU A 22 14.42 -2.18 11.23
C LEU A 22 14.09 -2.94 9.94
N SER A 23 14.41 -4.25 9.87
CA SER A 23 14.13 -5.08 8.70
C SER A 23 12.64 -5.40 8.52
N GLY A 24 11.85 -5.45 9.59
CA GLY A 24 10.43 -5.81 9.54
C GLY A 24 9.59 -4.87 8.66
N PRO A 25 9.58 -3.56 8.94
CA PRO A 25 8.86 -2.56 8.14
C PRO A 25 9.36 -2.46 6.69
N GLN A 26 10.68 -2.58 6.48
CA GLN A 26 11.27 -2.53 5.14
C GLN A 26 10.88 -3.77 4.32
N ARG A 27 10.91 -4.96 4.92
CA ARG A 27 10.49 -6.21 4.28
C ARG A 27 9.00 -6.21 3.95
N LEU A 28 8.16 -5.65 4.83
CA LEU A 28 6.74 -5.49 4.57
C LEU A 28 6.49 -4.54 3.40
N ARG A 29 7.20 -3.40 3.34
CA ARG A 29 7.11 -2.47 2.20
C ARG A 29 7.54 -3.15 0.89
N ALA A 30 8.64 -3.90 0.91
CA ALA A 30 9.10 -4.64 -0.26
C ALA A 30 8.07 -5.69 -0.71
N ALA A 31 7.55 -6.51 0.23
CA ALA A 31 6.53 -7.51 -0.07
C ALA A 31 5.23 -6.89 -0.61
N ARG A 32 4.79 -5.74 -0.06
CA ARG A 32 3.63 -5.00 -0.58
C ARG A 32 3.88 -4.50 -2.00
N GLN A 33 5.03 -3.87 -2.25
CA GLN A 33 5.35 -3.37 -3.58
C GLN A 33 5.42 -4.51 -4.62
N GLU A 34 6.12 -5.58 -4.29
CA GLU A 34 6.30 -6.75 -5.15
C GLU A 34 4.98 -7.46 -5.47
N THR A 35 4.11 -7.64 -4.47
CA THR A 35 2.80 -8.27 -4.66
C THR A 35 1.83 -7.34 -5.39
N PHE A 36 1.90 -6.03 -5.14
CA PHE A 36 1.12 -5.03 -5.85
C PHE A 36 1.44 -5.02 -7.34
N GLU A 37 2.73 -5.03 -7.73
CA GLU A 37 3.15 -4.98 -9.13
C GLU A 37 2.58 -6.13 -9.99
N ARG A 38 2.38 -7.30 -9.36
CA ARG A 38 1.80 -8.50 -9.99
C ARG A 38 0.27 -8.53 -9.94
N LEU A 39 -0.35 -7.61 -9.21
CA LEU A 39 -1.79 -7.55 -9.04
C LEU A 39 -2.47 -7.22 -10.37
N ARG A 40 -3.64 -7.82 -10.57
CA ARG A 40 -4.45 -7.63 -11.78
C ARG A 40 -5.60 -6.68 -11.50
N PHE A 41 -5.74 -5.70 -12.38
CA PHE A 41 -6.79 -4.68 -12.30
C PHE A 41 -7.72 -4.83 -13.51
N PRO A 42 -9.05 -4.84 -13.28
CA PRO A 42 -10.00 -4.92 -14.38
C PRO A 42 -10.11 -3.57 -15.10
N SER A 43 -9.91 -3.53 -16.42
CA SER A 43 -10.22 -2.35 -17.23
C SER A 43 -11.63 -2.41 -17.81
N ARG A 44 -12.18 -1.25 -18.17
CA ARG A 44 -13.46 -1.10 -18.86
C ARG A 44 -13.48 -1.82 -20.22
N ASP A 45 -12.33 -1.85 -20.90
CA ASP A 45 -12.20 -2.44 -22.24
C ASP A 45 -11.90 -3.96 -22.19
N GLY A 46 -12.02 -4.59 -21.02
CA GLY A 46 -11.75 -6.01 -20.82
C GLY A 46 -10.26 -6.38 -20.79
N VAL A 47 -9.37 -5.43 -21.06
CA VAL A 47 -7.92 -5.60 -20.89
C VAL A 47 -7.60 -5.69 -19.39
N VAL A 48 -6.83 -6.69 -18.99
CA VAL A 48 -6.36 -6.80 -17.62
C VAL A 48 -5.06 -6.00 -17.47
N LEU A 49 -5.07 -5.00 -16.60
CA LEU A 49 -3.90 -4.21 -16.28
C LEU A 49 -3.12 -4.86 -15.13
N THR A 50 -1.80 -4.65 -15.09
CA THR A 50 -0.97 -5.05 -13.95
C THR A 50 -0.70 -3.88 -13.00
N GLY A 51 -0.29 -4.19 -11.77
CA GLY A 51 0.22 -3.20 -10.81
C GLY A 51 1.28 -2.26 -11.37
N ALA A 52 2.18 -2.77 -12.21
CA ALA A 52 3.20 -1.97 -12.89
C ALA A 52 2.63 -0.92 -13.88
N GLN A 53 1.38 -1.07 -14.31
CA GLN A 53 0.70 -0.16 -15.24
C GLN A 53 -0.24 0.82 -14.54
N VAL A 54 -0.43 0.68 -13.22
CA VAL A 54 -1.23 1.59 -12.41
C VAL A 54 -0.33 2.43 -11.51
N ARG A 55 -0.62 3.71 -11.41
CA ARG A 55 0.11 4.63 -10.53
C ARG A 55 -0.63 4.79 -9.22
N VAL A 56 0.06 4.58 -8.11
CA VAL A 56 -0.44 4.94 -6.78
C VAL A 56 -0.34 6.46 -6.62
N VAL A 57 -1.48 7.14 -6.46
CA VAL A 57 -1.53 8.60 -6.30
C VAL A 57 -1.67 9.03 -4.85
N LYS A 58 -2.16 8.15 -3.98
CA LYS A 58 -2.28 8.41 -2.54
C LYS A 58 -2.26 7.12 -1.75
N GLN A 59 -1.56 7.13 -0.61
CA GLN A 59 -1.63 6.09 0.40
C GLN A 59 -2.23 6.68 1.68
N ARG A 60 -3.32 6.10 2.18
CA ARG A 60 -3.96 6.54 3.42
C ARG A 60 -3.87 5.44 4.47
N HIS A 61 -3.19 5.73 5.57
CA HIS A 61 -3.20 4.88 6.75
C HIS A 61 -4.44 5.21 7.59
N GLY A 62 -5.11 4.19 8.11
CA GLY A 62 -6.18 4.36 9.09
C GLY A 62 -7.37 3.45 8.85
N ARG A 63 -8.30 3.48 9.81
CA ARG A 63 -9.55 2.74 9.71
C ARG A 63 -10.45 3.34 8.63
N PHE A 64 -11.16 2.49 7.90
CA PHE A 64 -12.11 2.93 6.88
C PHE A 64 -13.40 3.44 7.58
N ASP A 65 -13.37 4.66 8.11
CA ASP A 65 -14.48 5.24 8.93
C ASP A 65 -15.78 5.51 8.14
N GLY A 66 -15.90 5.08 6.89
CA GLY A 66 -17.01 5.40 5.98
C GLY A 66 -18.04 4.29 5.73
N MET A 67 -17.89 3.10 6.30
CA MET A 67 -18.81 1.98 6.05
C MET A 67 -19.79 1.81 7.21
N GLN A 68 -21.06 2.21 7.02
CA GLN A 68 -22.19 1.92 7.91
C GLN A 68 -22.61 0.44 7.93
N GLN A 69 -21.84 -0.46 7.31
CA GLN A 69 -22.09 -1.89 7.30
C GLN A 69 -21.15 -2.62 8.26
N PRO A 70 -21.54 -3.79 8.82
CA PRO A 70 -20.63 -4.60 9.63
C PRO A 70 -19.35 -4.86 8.84
N GLU A 71 -18.21 -4.46 9.43
CA GLU A 71 -16.90 -4.55 8.78
C GLU A 71 -16.64 -6.01 8.36
N PRO A 72 -16.34 -6.28 7.07
CA PRO A 72 -15.88 -7.60 6.66
C PRO A 72 -14.64 -8.00 7.48
N ARG A 73 -14.53 -9.28 7.85
CA ARG A 73 -13.42 -9.77 8.72
C ARG A 73 -12.01 -9.36 8.26
N TRP A 74 -11.78 -9.19 6.96
CA TRP A 74 -10.49 -8.75 6.40
C TRP A 74 -10.18 -7.28 6.69
N MET A 75 -11.19 -6.44 6.94
CA MET A 75 -11.04 -4.99 7.18
C MET A 75 -10.42 -4.69 8.56
N GLY A 76 -10.69 -5.53 9.57
CA GLY A 76 -10.05 -5.41 10.89
C GLY A 76 -8.54 -5.69 10.87
N GLN A 77 -8.06 -6.51 9.92
CA GLN A 77 -6.62 -6.74 9.69
C GLN A 77 -6.01 -5.67 8.77
N ALA A 78 -6.80 -5.14 7.83
CA ALA A 78 -6.37 -4.08 6.93
C ALA A 78 -6.32 -2.68 7.57
N ALA A 79 -6.91 -2.47 8.75
CA ALA A 79 -6.98 -1.15 9.40
C ALA A 79 -5.61 -0.58 9.83
N ASP A 80 -4.61 -1.44 10.04
CA ASP A 80 -3.21 -1.05 10.25
C ASP A 80 -2.43 -0.88 8.93
N ASP A 81 -3.02 -1.30 7.81
CA ASP A 81 -2.44 -1.24 6.48
C ASP A 81 -2.87 0.04 5.73
N ALA A 82 -2.02 0.54 4.84
CA ALA A 82 -2.32 1.73 4.06
C ALA A 82 -3.19 1.38 2.85
N PHE A 83 -4.34 2.05 2.70
CA PHE A 83 -5.16 1.98 1.49
C PHE A 83 -4.50 2.74 0.35
N TRP A 84 -4.43 2.14 -0.85
CA TRP A 84 -3.76 2.73 -2.00
C TRP A 84 -4.80 3.14 -3.05
N TYR A 85 -4.89 4.44 -3.30
CA TYR A 85 -5.66 4.99 -4.41
C TYR A 85 -4.80 4.96 -5.66
N CYS A 86 -5.28 4.28 -6.69
CA CYS A 86 -4.52 4.00 -7.90
C CYS A 86 -5.24 4.54 -9.14
N VAL A 87 -4.47 4.97 -10.13
CA VAL A 87 -4.94 5.42 -11.44
C VAL A 87 -4.28 4.58 -12.52
N GLY A 88 -5.08 3.94 -13.35
CA GLY A 88 -4.62 3.22 -14.54
C GLY A 88 -4.63 4.10 -15.80
N PRO A 89 -4.28 3.53 -16.95
CA PRO A 89 -4.41 4.23 -18.23
C PRO A 89 -5.86 4.63 -18.51
N GLY A 90 -6.04 5.82 -19.08
CA GLY A 90 -7.38 6.39 -19.34
C GLY A 90 -8.16 6.69 -18.05
N PRO A 91 -9.51 6.80 -18.14
CA PRO A 91 -10.37 7.07 -16.99
C PRO A 91 -10.60 5.81 -16.15
N SER A 92 -9.53 5.33 -15.50
CA SER A 92 -9.52 4.09 -14.72
C SER A 92 -9.00 4.36 -13.31
N TRP A 93 -9.85 4.17 -12.30
CA TRP A 93 -9.51 4.44 -10.91
C TRP A 93 -9.78 3.23 -10.02
N TYR A 94 -8.92 3.02 -9.03
CA TYR A 94 -8.99 1.84 -8.17
C TYR A 94 -8.66 2.18 -6.72
N LEU A 95 -9.26 1.42 -5.82
CA LEU A 95 -8.82 1.29 -4.45
C LEU A 95 -8.20 -0.10 -4.28
N ALA A 96 -6.92 -0.14 -3.91
CA ALA A 96 -6.21 -1.35 -3.56
C ALA A 96 -6.00 -1.38 -2.03
N ILE A 97 -6.49 -2.44 -1.40
CA ILE A 97 -6.43 -2.61 0.05
C ILE A 97 -5.53 -3.82 0.34
N PRO A 98 -4.34 -3.59 0.92
CA PRO A 98 -3.51 -4.70 1.37
C PRO A 98 -4.07 -5.31 2.65
N VAL A 99 -3.96 -6.64 2.74
CA VAL A 99 -4.21 -7.45 3.93
C VAL A 99 -2.92 -8.20 4.22
N SER A 100 -2.08 -7.60 5.05
CA SER A 100 -0.75 -8.11 5.38
C SER A 100 -0.86 -9.09 6.55
N ARG A 101 -0.34 -10.31 6.38
CA ARG A 101 -0.20 -11.30 7.44
C ARG A 101 1.26 -11.67 7.61
N ARG A 102 1.68 -11.82 8.86
CA ARG A 102 3.02 -12.31 9.16
C ARG A 102 3.01 -13.84 9.12
N ASN A 103 3.84 -14.42 8.27
CA ASN A 103 4.03 -15.86 8.15
C ASN A 103 5.48 -16.22 8.49
N GLY A 104 5.73 -16.49 9.78
CA GLY A 104 7.08 -16.68 10.30
C GLY A 104 7.99 -15.46 10.09
N PHE A 105 9.01 -15.62 9.24
CA PHE A 105 9.97 -14.57 8.88
C PHE A 105 9.59 -13.78 7.62
N GLN A 106 8.49 -14.16 6.95
CA GLN A 106 8.00 -13.54 5.71
C GLN A 106 6.68 -12.79 5.95
N TRP A 107 6.34 -11.93 5.00
CA TRP A 107 5.08 -11.21 4.95
C TRP A 107 4.29 -11.70 3.74
N ASP A 108 3.11 -12.25 4.01
CA ASP A 108 2.14 -12.58 2.98
C ASP A 108 1.19 -11.40 2.84
N VAL A 109 1.07 -10.84 1.63
CA VAL A 109 0.21 -9.69 1.35
C VAL A 109 -0.85 -10.10 0.35
N GLU A 110 -2.08 -10.23 0.83
CA GLU A 110 -3.26 -10.38 -0.01
C GLU A 110 -3.81 -8.99 -0.37
N TRP A 111 -4.45 -8.86 -1.53
CA TRP A 111 -4.99 -7.58 -2.00
C TRP A 111 -6.47 -7.69 -2.34
N VAL A 112 -7.23 -6.69 -1.91
CA VAL A 112 -8.59 -6.44 -2.38
C VAL A 112 -8.57 -5.25 -3.33
N VAL A 113 -8.93 -5.47 -4.59
CA VAL A 113 -9.06 -4.40 -5.59
C VAL A 113 -10.52 -4.06 -5.79
N ARG A 114 -10.84 -2.77 -5.75
CA ARG A 114 -12.18 -2.24 -6.02
C ARG A 114 -12.08 -1.18 -7.11
N PRO A 115 -12.75 -1.34 -8.25
CA PRO A 115 -12.92 -0.25 -9.20
C PRO A 115 -13.63 0.92 -8.52
N LEU A 116 -13.21 2.14 -8.85
CA LEU A 116 -13.84 3.38 -8.42
C LEU A 116 -14.30 4.16 -9.63
N ASP A 117 -15.43 4.85 -9.47
CA ASP A 117 -15.80 5.93 -10.37
C ASP A 117 -15.01 7.21 -10.04
N GLU A 118 -15.02 8.15 -10.99
CA GLU A 118 -14.36 9.45 -10.85
C GLU A 118 -14.82 10.22 -9.62
N SER A 119 -16.14 10.27 -9.38
CA SER A 119 -16.72 11.03 -8.26
C SER A 119 -16.21 10.53 -6.91
N ARG A 120 -16.13 9.21 -6.73
CA ARG A 120 -15.58 8.57 -5.52
C ARG A 120 -14.09 8.83 -5.39
N MET A 121 -13.33 8.77 -6.49
CA MET A 121 -11.89 9.08 -6.45
C MET A 121 -11.67 10.56 -6.08
N ARG A 122 -12.39 11.50 -6.70
CA ARG A 122 -12.32 12.94 -6.34
C ARG A 122 -12.67 13.19 -4.89
N ALA A 123 -13.73 12.56 -4.38
CA ALA A 123 -14.11 12.67 -2.98
C ALA A 123 -13.02 12.14 -2.03
N ALA A 124 -12.40 11.00 -2.37
CA ALA A 124 -11.33 10.40 -1.56
C ALA A 124 -10.02 11.21 -1.56
N LEU A 125 -9.75 11.93 -2.65
CA LEU A 125 -8.59 12.80 -2.80
C LEU A 125 -8.86 14.26 -2.40
N ASN A 126 -10.08 14.59 -1.95
CA ASN A 126 -10.43 15.93 -1.53
C ASN A 126 -9.47 16.45 -0.43
N GLY A 127 -9.02 17.69 -0.58
CA GLY A 127 -8.02 18.31 0.29
C GLY A 127 -6.57 17.91 0.00
N ASP A 128 -6.32 17.07 -1.01
CA ASP A 128 -4.98 16.65 -1.44
C ASP A 128 -4.76 17.04 -2.91
N THR A 129 -4.37 18.30 -3.09
CA THR A 129 -4.20 18.92 -4.41
C THR A 129 -3.21 18.15 -5.28
N GLU A 130 -2.14 17.63 -4.71
CA GLU A 130 -1.14 16.86 -5.46
C GLU A 130 -1.71 15.51 -5.92
N ALA A 131 -2.40 14.78 -5.04
CA ALA A 131 -3.04 13.54 -5.44
C ALA A 131 -4.12 13.77 -6.51
N LEU A 132 -4.91 14.84 -6.40
CA LEU A 132 -5.89 15.24 -7.42
C LEU A 132 -5.21 15.54 -8.77
N ARG A 133 -4.12 16.31 -8.76
CA ARG A 133 -3.34 16.62 -9.96
C ARG A 133 -2.75 15.35 -10.59
N LEU A 134 -2.23 14.43 -9.79
CA LEU A 134 -1.71 13.15 -10.27
C LEU A 134 -2.84 12.22 -10.76
N ALA A 135 -4.05 12.31 -10.23
CA ALA A 135 -5.15 11.41 -10.60
C ALA A 135 -5.95 11.86 -11.83
N PHE A 136 -6.08 13.18 -12.04
CA PHE A 136 -6.94 13.76 -13.07
C PHE A 136 -6.20 14.66 -14.05
N GLY A 137 -4.96 15.06 -13.74
CA GLY A 137 -4.25 16.09 -14.51
C GLY A 137 -4.81 17.49 -14.26
N GLU A 138 -4.04 18.51 -14.64
CA GLU A 138 -4.59 19.84 -14.89
C GLU A 138 -5.42 19.76 -16.18
N GLU A 139 -6.74 19.96 -16.10
CA GLU A 139 -7.47 20.52 -17.24
C GLU A 139 -7.06 21.99 -17.40
N THR A 140 -5.90 22.27 -17.99
CA THR A 140 -5.56 23.47 -18.80
C THR A 140 -4.04 23.63 -18.91
N ALA A 141 -3.48 23.31 -20.08
CA ALA A 141 -2.50 24.13 -20.83
C ALA A 141 -1.72 23.27 -21.84
N GLY A 142 -2.17 23.25 -23.09
CA GLY A 142 -1.34 22.83 -24.21
C GLY A 142 -2.11 22.21 -25.38
N GLY A 143 -2.56 23.06 -26.31
CA GLY A 143 -2.95 22.66 -27.68
C GLY A 143 -4.30 23.17 -28.11
#